data_AF-A0A1L6ZMC7-F1
#
_entry.id   AF-A0A1L6ZMC7-F1
#
_cell.length_a   1.000
_cell.length_b   1.000
_cell.length_c   1.000
_cell.angle_alpha   90.00
_cell.angle_beta   90.00
_cell.angle_gamma   90.00
#
_symmetry.space_group_name_H-M   'P 1'
#
loop_
_entity.id
_entity.type
_entity.pdbx_description
1 polymer ?
#
loop_
_entity_poly.entity_id
_entity_poly.type
_entity_poly.pdbx_seq_one_letter_code
_entity_poly.pdbx_strand_id
1 'polypeptide(L)'
;MNKEEYRWQLKEWLSSIQPAIQDDNIRQKVDHLWFSMDDEHSSEQEWYELAERIAEDMNPQEDMREVAAGSHKLPPLPYRYDALEPFISKEIMYLHHQKHHQSYVDGLNQAELALKNARRTNDFKMIKHWERELAFNGAGHYLHCIFWFSMSPSGKRKPTGQMLRLIEQSFESYDAFKSQFSAAAKQVEGVGWAILVWAPRSQRLEILQAERHQFLSQWDVIPLLALDVWEHAYYLQYLNEKAKYVDRWWNVVDWREPEARLKQAQQVRWTPF
;
A
#
# COMPACT_ATOMS: atom_id res chain seq x y z
N MET A 1 -3.63 -19.65 8.57
CA MET A 1 -3.08 -20.42 7.46
C MET A 1 -2.36 -21.61 8.08
N ASN A 2 -2.60 -22.83 7.59
CA ASN A 2 -1.89 -24.01 8.08
C ASN A 2 -0.50 -24.06 7.41
N LYS A 3 0.53 -24.58 8.08
CA LYS A 3 1.91 -24.74 7.58
C LYS A 3 1.95 -25.33 6.17
N GLU A 4 1.13 -26.35 5.93
CA GLU A 4 1.02 -27.01 4.63
C GLU A 4 0.40 -26.13 3.53
N GLU A 5 -0.56 -25.27 3.88
CA GLU A 5 -1.17 -24.33 2.94
C GLU A 5 -0.15 -23.25 2.53
N TYR A 6 0.65 -22.76 3.47
CA TYR A 6 1.71 -21.80 3.19
C TYR A 6 2.83 -22.40 2.34
N ARG A 7 3.25 -23.62 2.68
CA ARG A 7 4.22 -24.40 1.90
C ARG A 7 3.78 -24.57 0.45
N TRP A 8 2.51 -24.89 0.23
CA TRP A 8 1.95 -25.01 -1.12
C TRP A 8 2.02 -23.69 -1.89
N GLN A 9 1.61 -22.57 -1.27
CA GLN A 9 1.69 -21.24 -1.89
C GLN A 9 3.13 -20.85 -2.25
N LEU A 10 4.10 -21.16 -1.41
CA LEU A 10 5.52 -20.90 -1.68
C LEU A 10 6.05 -21.74 -2.84
N LYS A 11 5.67 -23.02 -2.95
CA LYS A 11 6.05 -23.87 -4.09
C LYS A 11 5.46 -23.37 -5.42
N GLU A 12 4.21 -22.95 -5.42
CA GLU A 12 3.57 -22.31 -6.59
C GLU A 12 4.30 -21.03 -6.98
N TRP A 13 4.57 -20.15 -6.02
CA TRP A 13 5.30 -18.91 -6.26
C TRP A 13 6.70 -19.17 -6.83
N LEU A 14 7.49 -20.04 -6.19
CA LEU A 14 8.83 -20.42 -6.65
C LEU A 14 8.81 -20.99 -8.07
N SER A 15 7.83 -21.85 -8.39
CA SER A 15 7.65 -22.39 -9.75
C SER A 15 7.36 -21.30 -10.78
N SER A 16 6.59 -20.27 -10.39
CA SER A 16 6.26 -19.15 -11.26
C SER A 16 7.45 -18.23 -11.57
N ILE A 17 8.39 -18.09 -10.64
CA ILE A 17 9.57 -17.22 -10.79
C ILE A 17 10.78 -17.94 -11.38
N GLN A 18 10.84 -19.27 -11.30
CA GLN A 18 11.98 -20.08 -11.75
C GLN A 18 12.43 -19.82 -13.19
N PRO A 19 11.52 -19.58 -14.17
CA PRO A 19 11.93 -19.24 -15.54
C PRO A 19 12.60 -17.86 -15.68
N ALA A 20 12.41 -16.95 -14.72
CA ALA A 20 12.89 -15.58 -14.76
C ALA A 20 14.26 -15.38 -14.05
N ILE A 21 14.75 -16.40 -13.33
CA ILE A 21 15.99 -16.30 -12.54
C ILE A 21 17.20 -16.51 -13.44
N GLN A 22 17.98 -15.44 -13.65
CA GLN A 22 19.24 -15.48 -14.39
C GLN A 22 20.47 -15.35 -13.47
N ASP A 23 20.26 -14.97 -12.21
CA ASP A 23 21.30 -14.76 -11.22
C ASP A 23 21.53 -16.02 -10.38
N ASP A 24 22.79 -16.50 -10.33
CA ASP A 24 23.18 -17.73 -9.61
C ASP A 24 23.00 -17.64 -8.08
N ASN A 25 23.14 -16.44 -7.49
CA ASN A 25 22.91 -16.22 -6.06
C ASN A 25 21.42 -16.31 -5.73
N ILE A 26 20.56 -15.72 -6.56
CA ILE A 26 19.10 -15.87 -6.43
C ILE A 26 18.70 -17.33 -6.58
N ARG A 27 19.30 -18.04 -7.55
CA ARG A 27 19.05 -19.47 -7.77
C ARG A 27 19.39 -20.32 -6.55
N GLN A 28 20.55 -20.08 -5.93
CA GLN A 28 20.95 -20.76 -4.69
C GLN A 28 19.96 -20.52 -3.54
N LYS A 29 19.45 -19.28 -3.40
CA LYS A 29 18.45 -18.96 -2.38
C LYS A 29 17.11 -19.65 -2.65
N VAL A 30 16.68 -19.71 -3.91
CA VAL A 30 15.48 -20.45 -4.32
C VAL A 30 15.60 -21.93 -4.03
N ASP A 31 16.73 -22.55 -4.38
CA ASP A 31 16.99 -23.95 -4.08
C ASP A 31 16.97 -24.19 -2.56
N HIS A 32 17.62 -23.31 -1.79
CA HIS A 32 17.63 -23.38 -0.33
C HIS A 32 16.22 -23.27 0.27
N LEU A 33 15.38 -22.36 -0.22
CA LEU A 33 13.98 -22.27 0.20
C LEU A 33 13.23 -23.56 -0.13
N TRP A 34 13.42 -24.09 -1.34
CA TRP A 34 12.78 -25.33 -1.80
C TRP A 34 13.12 -26.51 -0.87
N PHE A 35 14.39 -26.67 -0.50
CA PHE A 35 14.83 -27.71 0.43
C PHE A 35 14.35 -27.47 1.87
N SER A 36 14.39 -26.22 2.35
CA SER A 36 13.96 -25.89 3.71
C SER A 36 12.48 -26.25 3.92
N MET A 37 11.64 -26.12 2.88
CA MET A 37 10.24 -26.48 2.96
C MET A 37 9.99 -27.98 3.16
N ASP A 38 10.97 -28.83 2.85
CA ASP A 38 10.88 -30.27 3.05
C ASP A 38 11.56 -30.74 4.35
N ASP A 39 12.18 -29.83 5.12
CA ASP A 39 12.74 -30.11 6.45
C ASP A 39 11.68 -29.91 7.55
N GLU A 40 11.44 -30.96 8.35
CA GLU A 40 10.49 -30.95 9.47
C GLU A 40 10.87 -29.96 10.58
N HIS A 41 12.15 -29.61 10.71
CA HIS A 41 12.66 -28.69 11.74
C HIS A 41 12.57 -27.22 11.33
N SER A 42 12.34 -26.95 10.05
CA SER A 42 12.20 -25.59 9.55
C SER A 42 10.87 -24.97 9.98
N SER A 43 10.90 -23.66 10.23
CA SER A 43 9.73 -22.88 10.62
C SER A 43 9.16 -22.09 9.44
N GLU A 44 7.85 -21.77 9.51
CA GLU A 44 7.21 -20.88 8.55
C GLU A 44 7.89 -19.50 8.50
N GLN A 45 8.43 -19.05 9.64
CA GLN A 45 9.17 -17.80 9.78
C GLN A 45 10.45 -17.81 8.94
N GLU A 46 11.21 -18.90 8.95
CA GLU A 46 12.42 -19.05 8.14
C GLU A 46 12.09 -19.08 6.65
N TRP A 47 11.02 -19.78 6.26
CA TRP A 47 10.56 -19.81 4.88
C TRP A 47 10.16 -18.41 4.40
N TYR A 48 9.45 -17.65 5.24
CA TYR A 48 9.09 -16.26 4.98
C TYR A 48 10.33 -15.39 4.75
N GLU A 49 11.31 -15.46 5.64
CA GLU A 49 12.54 -14.65 5.56
C GLU A 49 13.41 -15.00 4.35
N LEU A 50 13.38 -16.26 3.91
CA LEU A 50 14.03 -16.70 2.67
C LEU A 50 13.29 -16.22 1.42
N ALA A 51 11.96 -16.38 1.39
CA ALA A 51 11.12 -15.92 0.29
C ALA A 51 11.21 -14.41 0.10
N GLU A 52 11.21 -13.64 1.19
CA GLU A 52 11.37 -12.19 1.17
C GLU A 52 12.72 -11.80 0.56
N ARG A 53 13.83 -12.43 0.98
CA ARG A 53 15.16 -12.16 0.41
C ARG A 53 15.25 -12.46 -1.08
N ILE A 54 14.66 -13.56 -1.53
CA ILE A 54 14.59 -13.91 -2.96
C ILE A 54 13.80 -12.83 -3.72
N ALA A 55 12.64 -12.41 -3.19
CA ALA A 55 11.83 -11.37 -3.82
C ALA A 55 12.56 -10.01 -3.88
N GLU A 56 13.31 -9.67 -2.84
CA GLU A 56 14.15 -8.45 -2.80
C GLU A 56 15.28 -8.49 -3.83
N ASP A 57 15.99 -9.61 -3.96
CA ASP A 57 17.06 -9.72 -4.94
C ASP A 57 16.55 -9.79 -6.39
N MET A 58 15.38 -10.42 -6.59
CA MET A 58 14.74 -10.53 -7.90
C MET A 58 14.14 -9.21 -8.39
N ASN A 59 13.89 -8.29 -7.47
CA ASN A 59 13.51 -6.93 -7.79
C ASN A 59 14.76 -6.07 -7.65
N PRO A 60 15.67 -6.04 -8.65
CA PRO A 60 16.85 -5.19 -8.59
C PRO A 60 16.34 -3.82 -8.21
N GLN A 61 16.79 -3.28 -7.07
CA GLN A 61 16.35 -1.98 -6.57
C GLN A 61 16.26 -1.07 -7.79
N GLU A 62 15.04 -0.79 -8.27
CA GLU A 62 14.88 0.18 -9.32
C GLU A 62 15.52 1.40 -8.72
N ASP A 63 16.67 1.82 -9.29
CA ASP A 63 17.43 3.00 -8.87
C ASP A 63 16.39 3.99 -8.38
N MET A 64 16.41 4.34 -7.08
CA MET A 64 15.39 5.22 -6.51
C MET A 64 15.50 6.56 -7.23
N ARG A 65 14.79 6.65 -8.36
CA ARG A 65 14.93 7.73 -9.33
C ARG A 65 14.08 8.86 -8.79
N GLU A 66 14.75 9.95 -8.48
CA GLU A 66 14.11 11.23 -8.30
C GLU A 66 13.11 11.46 -9.45
N VAL A 67 11.84 11.68 -9.11
CA VAL A 67 10.82 12.05 -10.09
C VAL A 67 10.95 13.53 -10.35
N ALA A 68 11.42 13.90 -11.54
CA ALA A 68 11.54 15.29 -11.94
C ALA A 68 10.16 15.98 -11.93
N ALA A 69 10.11 17.25 -11.50
CA ALA A 69 8.88 18.05 -11.47
C ALA A 69 8.09 17.96 -12.79
N GLY A 70 6.82 17.55 -12.72
CA GLY A 70 5.96 17.36 -13.88
C GLY A 70 6.10 16.00 -14.60
N SER A 71 6.79 15.03 -14.00
CA SER A 71 7.10 13.73 -14.62
C SER A 71 6.51 12.52 -13.87
N HIS A 72 5.55 12.73 -12.96
CA HIS A 72 4.81 11.66 -12.32
C HIS A 72 3.99 10.88 -13.35
N LYS A 73 3.82 9.58 -13.11
CA LYS A 73 3.10 8.67 -14.01
C LYS A 73 2.07 7.87 -13.23
N LEU A 74 0.97 7.55 -13.90
CA LEU A 74 0.02 6.59 -13.39
C LEU A 74 0.70 5.20 -13.35
N PRO A 75 0.86 4.57 -12.17
CA PRO A 75 1.45 3.24 -12.09
C PRO A 75 0.51 2.22 -12.75
N PRO A 76 1.02 1.16 -13.39
CA PRO A 76 0.17 0.05 -13.78
C PRO A 76 -0.39 -0.64 -12.53
N LEU A 77 -1.62 -1.17 -12.62
CA LEU A 77 -2.15 -2.02 -11.55
C LEU A 77 -1.34 -3.34 -11.49
N PRO A 78 -1.07 -3.88 -10.28
CA PRO A 78 -0.37 -5.14 -10.12
C PRO A 78 -1.23 -6.37 -10.46
N TYR A 79 -2.48 -6.16 -10.88
CA TYR A 79 -3.44 -7.19 -11.26
C TYR A 79 -4.43 -6.65 -12.29
N ARG A 80 -5.19 -7.54 -12.93
CA ARG A 80 -6.23 -7.18 -13.90
C ARG A 80 -7.38 -6.43 -13.23
N TYR A 81 -8.10 -5.58 -13.98
CA TYR A 81 -9.24 -4.83 -13.44
C TYR A 81 -10.35 -5.69 -12.84
N ASP A 82 -10.55 -6.91 -13.34
CA ASP A 82 -11.55 -7.87 -12.84
C ASP A 82 -11.04 -8.77 -11.70
N ALA A 83 -9.76 -8.66 -11.31
CA ALA A 83 -9.13 -9.59 -10.38
C ALA A 83 -9.68 -9.54 -8.95
N LEU A 84 -10.33 -8.44 -8.55
CA LEU A 84 -10.84 -8.24 -7.19
C LEU A 84 -12.33 -8.56 -7.04
N GLU A 85 -12.97 -9.05 -8.11
CA GLU A 85 -14.34 -9.53 -8.04
C GLU A 85 -14.46 -10.78 -7.15
N PRO A 86 -15.58 -10.97 -6.42
CA PRO A 86 -16.78 -10.14 -6.42
C PRO A 86 -16.73 -8.97 -5.42
N PHE A 87 -15.58 -8.68 -4.82
CA PHE A 87 -15.47 -7.71 -3.72
C PHE A 87 -15.36 -6.27 -4.20
N ILE A 88 -14.67 -6.03 -5.31
CA ILE A 88 -14.63 -4.73 -6.00
C ILE A 88 -14.81 -4.97 -7.49
N SER A 89 -15.82 -4.34 -8.10
CA SER A 89 -16.18 -4.58 -9.49
C SER A 89 -15.12 -4.08 -10.46
N LYS A 90 -15.01 -4.75 -11.61
CA LYS A 90 -14.15 -4.32 -12.71
C LYS A 90 -14.39 -2.86 -13.13
N GLU A 91 -15.66 -2.45 -13.15
CA GLU A 91 -16.05 -1.09 -13.53
C GLU A 91 -15.49 -0.04 -12.56
N ILE A 92 -15.62 -0.27 -11.26
CA ILE A 92 -15.01 0.58 -10.23
C ILE A 92 -13.50 0.61 -10.44
N MET A 93 -12.84 -0.55 -10.50
CA MET A 93 -11.39 -0.63 -10.65
C MET A 93 -10.88 0.13 -11.88
N TYR A 94 -11.58 0.03 -13.02
CA TYR A 94 -11.21 0.73 -14.24
C TYR A 94 -11.38 2.24 -14.12
N LEU A 95 -12.53 2.73 -13.65
CA LEU A 95 -12.79 4.17 -13.52
C LEU A 95 -11.90 4.80 -12.45
N HIS A 96 -11.78 4.16 -11.30
CA HIS A 96 -10.99 4.61 -10.16
C HIS A 96 -9.51 4.74 -10.53
N HIS A 97 -8.97 3.80 -11.31
CA HIS A 97 -7.59 3.86 -11.80
C HIS A 97 -7.41 4.82 -13.00
N GLN A 98 -8.16 4.63 -14.09
CA GLN A 98 -7.90 5.33 -15.36
C GLN A 98 -8.49 6.74 -15.42
N LYS A 99 -9.40 7.10 -14.51
CA LYS A 99 -10.02 8.44 -14.47
C LYS A 99 -9.63 9.18 -13.20
N HIS A 100 -9.95 8.64 -12.03
CA HIS A 100 -9.70 9.34 -10.77
C HIS A 100 -8.20 9.41 -10.45
N HIS A 101 -7.48 8.29 -10.47
CA HIS A 101 -6.04 8.32 -10.20
C HIS A 101 -5.26 9.09 -11.27
N GLN A 102 -5.63 8.94 -12.56
CA GLN A 102 -5.01 9.71 -13.64
C GLN A 102 -5.15 11.23 -13.45
N SER A 103 -6.31 11.72 -12.99
CA SER A 103 -6.50 13.16 -12.78
C SER A 103 -5.61 13.72 -11.67
N TYR A 104 -5.35 12.95 -10.61
CA TYR A 104 -4.39 13.35 -9.57
C TYR A 104 -2.95 13.38 -10.09
N VAL A 105 -2.56 12.44 -10.94
CA VAL A 105 -1.23 12.46 -11.60
C VAL A 105 -1.08 13.73 -12.46
N ASP A 106 -2.08 14.01 -13.29
CA ASP A 106 -2.06 15.18 -14.17
C ASP A 106 -2.04 16.50 -13.38
N GLY A 107 -2.87 16.59 -12.33
CA GLY A 107 -2.94 17.76 -11.45
C GLY A 107 -1.67 17.98 -10.64
N LEU A 108 -1.04 16.92 -10.14
CA LEU A 108 0.25 16.99 -9.44
C LEU A 108 1.34 17.53 -10.39
N ASN A 109 1.43 16.96 -11.59
CA ASN A 109 2.38 17.40 -12.60
C ASN A 109 2.19 18.88 -12.96
N GLN A 110 0.94 19.31 -13.14
CA GLN A 110 0.62 20.70 -13.43
C GLN A 110 1.04 21.64 -12.29
N ALA A 111 0.75 21.28 -11.04
CA ALA A 111 1.10 22.09 -9.87
C ALA A 111 2.62 22.25 -9.73
N GLU A 112 3.38 21.16 -9.89
CA GLU A 112 4.85 21.20 -9.81
C GLU A 112 5.49 22.08 -10.88
N LEU A 113 5.01 21.99 -12.12
CA LEU A 113 5.48 22.84 -13.23
C LEU A 113 5.14 24.30 -13.01
N ALA A 114 3.93 24.60 -12.51
CA ALA A 114 3.52 25.96 -12.19
C ALA A 114 4.37 26.57 -11.08
N LEU A 115 4.64 25.81 -10.01
CA LEU A 115 5.51 26.22 -8.90
C LEU A 115 6.96 26.40 -9.36
N LYS A 116 7.47 25.53 -10.24
CA LYS A 116 8.79 25.68 -10.85
C LYS A 116 8.89 26.97 -11.66
N ASN A 117 7.87 27.30 -12.45
CA ASN A 117 7.83 28.55 -13.20
C ASN A 117 7.73 29.77 -12.27
N ALA A 118 6.88 29.73 -11.24
CA ALA A 118 6.75 30.80 -10.25
C ALA A 118 8.09 31.15 -9.58
N ARG A 119 8.88 30.14 -9.20
CA ARG A 119 10.25 30.32 -8.67
C ARG A 119 11.18 30.96 -9.70
N ARG A 120 11.12 30.53 -10.96
CA ARG A 120 11.97 31.06 -12.05
C ARG A 120 11.66 32.51 -12.38
N THR A 121 10.39 32.91 -12.33
CA THR A 121 9.93 34.25 -12.71
C THR A 121 9.75 35.18 -11.52
N ASN A 122 9.92 34.69 -10.28
CA ASN A 122 9.62 35.41 -9.04
C ASN A 122 8.17 35.96 -9.00
N ASP A 123 7.20 35.23 -9.56
CA ASP A 123 5.77 35.59 -9.52
C ASP A 123 4.98 34.59 -8.67
N PHE A 124 4.60 35.03 -7.47
CA PHE A 124 3.91 34.22 -6.48
C PHE A 124 2.43 34.59 -6.29
N LYS A 125 1.82 35.34 -7.23
CA LYS A 125 0.40 35.75 -7.10
C LYS A 125 -0.56 34.58 -6.88
N MET A 126 -0.27 33.43 -7.50
CA MET A 126 -1.09 32.22 -7.42
C MET A 126 -0.55 31.18 -6.43
N ILE A 127 0.39 31.53 -5.54
CA ILE A 127 1.08 30.55 -4.69
C ILE A 127 0.11 29.76 -3.81
N LYS A 128 -0.90 30.42 -3.22
CA LYS A 128 -1.93 29.76 -2.41
C LYS A 128 -2.72 28.70 -3.18
N HIS A 129 -2.97 28.93 -4.46
CA HIS A 129 -3.66 27.97 -5.32
C HIS A 129 -2.75 26.79 -5.61
N TRP A 130 -1.53 27.04 -6.10
CA TRP A 130 -0.65 25.95 -6.53
C TRP A 130 -0.16 25.07 -5.39
N GLU A 131 0.11 25.62 -4.20
CA GLU A 131 0.45 24.80 -3.03
C GLU A 131 -0.73 23.93 -2.57
N ARG A 132 -1.97 24.42 -2.71
CA ARG A 132 -3.17 23.62 -2.42
C ARG A 132 -3.35 22.49 -3.44
N GLU A 133 -3.17 22.79 -4.73
CA GLU A 133 -3.24 21.77 -5.80
C GLU A 133 -2.13 20.73 -5.64
N LEU A 134 -0.92 21.15 -5.26
CA LEU A 134 0.20 20.25 -4.96
C LEU A 134 -0.16 19.28 -3.84
N ALA A 135 -0.70 19.79 -2.72
CA ALA A 135 -1.08 18.96 -1.58
C ALA A 135 -2.24 18.00 -1.91
N PHE A 136 -3.29 18.49 -2.57
CA PHE A 136 -4.47 17.69 -2.90
C PHE A 136 -4.14 16.57 -3.91
N ASN A 137 -3.50 16.93 -5.03
CA ASN A 137 -3.18 15.97 -6.09
C ASN A 137 -2.02 15.05 -5.70
N GLY A 138 -1.04 15.57 -4.96
CA GLY A 138 0.07 14.77 -4.42
C GLY A 138 -0.40 13.69 -3.46
N ALA A 139 -1.20 14.07 -2.45
CA ALA A 139 -1.77 13.10 -1.53
C ALA A 139 -2.73 12.13 -2.25
N GLY A 140 -3.52 12.62 -3.21
CA GLY A 140 -4.39 11.79 -4.06
C GLY A 140 -3.59 10.72 -4.81
N HIS A 141 -2.53 11.11 -5.51
CA HIS A 141 -1.65 10.18 -6.23
C HIS A 141 -1.06 9.12 -5.28
N TYR A 142 -0.42 9.55 -4.20
CA TYR A 142 0.31 8.62 -3.32
C TYR A 142 -0.61 7.67 -2.55
N LEU A 143 -1.76 8.13 -2.07
CA LEU A 143 -2.73 7.26 -1.39
C LEU A 143 -3.34 6.22 -2.33
N HIS A 144 -3.60 6.57 -3.59
CA HIS A 144 -4.06 5.60 -4.58
C HIS A 144 -2.96 4.58 -4.92
N CYS A 145 -1.70 5.00 -5.04
CA CYS A 145 -0.58 4.06 -5.17
C CYS A 145 -0.57 3.05 -4.00
N ILE A 146 -0.68 3.51 -2.76
CA ILE A 146 -0.74 2.60 -1.60
C ILE A 146 -1.95 1.67 -1.69
N PHE A 147 -3.12 2.20 -2.06
CA PHE A 147 -4.36 1.44 -2.17
C PHE A 147 -4.26 0.28 -3.18
N TRP A 148 -3.74 0.52 -4.38
CA TRP A 148 -3.61 -0.52 -5.41
C TRP A 148 -2.66 -1.64 -4.99
N PHE A 149 -1.52 -1.30 -4.41
CA PHE A 149 -0.50 -2.28 -4.07
C PHE A 149 -0.79 -3.00 -2.74
N SER A 150 -1.76 -2.52 -1.95
CA SER A 150 -2.23 -3.19 -0.73
C SER A 150 -3.39 -4.18 -0.98
N MET A 151 -3.68 -4.51 -2.24
CA MET A 151 -4.73 -5.45 -2.62
C MET A 151 -4.21 -6.55 -3.56
N SER A 152 -4.88 -7.70 -3.57
CA SER A 152 -4.56 -8.84 -4.44
C SER A 152 -5.79 -9.74 -4.65
N PRO A 153 -5.92 -10.43 -5.82
CA PRO A 153 -6.90 -11.50 -6.01
C PRO A 153 -6.77 -12.64 -4.97
N SER A 154 -5.55 -12.88 -4.47
CA SER A 154 -5.27 -13.87 -3.42
C SER A 154 -5.29 -13.25 -2.01
N GLY A 155 -6.00 -12.13 -1.83
CA GLY A 155 -6.11 -11.43 -0.55
C GLY A 155 -6.71 -12.32 0.57
N LYS A 156 -6.75 -11.78 1.80
CA LYS A 156 -7.02 -12.48 3.09
C LYS A 156 -5.80 -13.03 3.81
N ARG A 157 -4.61 -12.88 3.25
CA ARG A 157 -3.39 -13.09 4.04
C ARG A 157 -3.46 -12.19 5.27
N LYS A 158 -3.14 -12.72 6.45
CA LYS A 158 -2.93 -11.91 7.66
C LYS A 158 -1.49 -11.38 7.66
N PRO A 159 -1.20 -10.24 8.31
CA PRO A 159 0.18 -9.82 8.48
C PRO A 159 0.93 -10.86 9.32
N THR A 160 2.22 -10.96 9.10
CA THR A 160 3.12 -11.87 9.83
C THR A 160 4.34 -11.11 10.37
N GLY A 161 5.18 -11.81 11.12
CA GLY A 161 6.47 -11.28 11.56
C GLY A 161 6.37 -9.95 12.31
N GLN A 162 7.19 -8.98 11.89
CA GLN A 162 7.29 -7.67 12.57
C GLN A 162 6.00 -6.85 12.48
N MET A 163 5.28 -6.91 11.36
CA MET A 163 4.01 -6.18 11.19
C MET A 163 2.97 -6.66 12.21
N LEU A 164 2.77 -7.97 12.32
CA LEU A 164 1.82 -8.54 13.28
C LEU A 164 2.16 -8.15 14.72
N ARG A 165 3.45 -8.26 15.10
CA ARG A 165 3.90 -7.87 16.44
C ARG A 165 3.60 -6.40 16.76
N LEU A 166 3.86 -5.48 15.82
CA LEU A 166 3.56 -4.06 16.04
C LEU A 166 2.06 -3.78 16.11
N ILE A 167 1.26 -4.50 15.31
CA ILE A 167 -0.21 -4.44 15.37
C ILE A 167 -0.69 -4.86 16.76
N GLU A 168 -0.23 -6.00 17.27
CA GLU A 168 -0.61 -6.50 18.60
C GLU A 168 -0.13 -5.56 19.72
N GLN A 169 1.04 -4.93 19.56
CA GLN A 169 1.53 -3.95 20.54
C GLN A 169 0.73 -2.65 20.55
N SER A 170 0.31 -2.16 19.37
CA SER A 170 -0.36 -0.87 19.25
C SER A 170 -1.89 -0.95 19.42
N PHE A 171 -2.47 -2.12 19.14
CA PHE A 171 -3.92 -2.33 19.10
C PHE A 171 -4.38 -3.56 19.89
N GLU A 172 -3.53 -4.15 20.72
CA GLU A 172 -3.78 -5.35 21.55
C GLU A 172 -3.90 -6.67 20.77
N SER A 173 -4.55 -6.68 19.61
CA SER A 173 -4.65 -7.84 18.72
C SER A 173 -4.94 -7.45 17.27
N TYR A 174 -4.72 -8.37 16.32
CA TYR A 174 -5.11 -8.15 14.92
C TYR A 174 -6.62 -7.91 14.76
N ASP A 175 -7.46 -8.62 15.52
CA ASP A 175 -8.91 -8.47 15.41
C ASP A 175 -9.39 -7.13 16.00
N ALA A 176 -8.75 -6.65 17.07
CA ALA A 176 -8.99 -5.31 17.62
C ALA A 176 -8.53 -4.21 16.65
N PHE A 177 -7.34 -4.34 16.05
CA PHE A 177 -6.89 -3.47 14.96
C PHE A 177 -7.91 -3.43 13.81
N LYS A 178 -8.31 -4.59 13.30
CA LYS A 178 -9.26 -4.71 12.19
C LYS A 178 -10.59 -4.03 12.53
N SER A 179 -11.06 -4.20 13.77
CA SER A 179 -12.29 -3.59 14.26
C SER A 179 -12.18 -2.06 14.32
N GLN A 180 -11.10 -1.53 14.90
CA GLN A 180 -10.86 -0.07 14.94
C GLN A 180 -10.69 0.53 13.55
N PHE A 181 -9.90 -0.10 12.67
CA PHE A 181 -9.68 0.37 11.30
C PHE A 181 -11.00 0.39 10.51
N SER A 182 -11.80 -0.67 10.64
CA SER A 182 -13.11 -0.74 9.98
C SER A 182 -14.08 0.32 10.51
N ALA A 183 -14.11 0.54 11.83
CA ALA A 183 -14.95 1.57 12.43
C ALA A 183 -14.54 2.97 11.96
N ALA A 184 -13.24 3.27 11.92
CA ALA A 184 -12.71 4.51 11.39
C ALA A 184 -13.10 4.70 9.92
N ALA A 185 -12.92 3.70 9.06
CA ALA A 185 -13.29 3.79 7.64
C ALA A 185 -14.79 4.07 7.45
N LYS A 186 -15.65 3.38 8.22
CA LYS A 186 -17.11 3.54 8.15
C LYS A 186 -17.58 4.93 8.59
N GLN A 187 -16.85 5.56 9.52
CA GLN A 187 -17.22 6.83 10.13
C GLN A 187 -16.48 8.04 9.52
N VAL A 188 -15.77 7.90 8.40
CA VAL A 188 -15.23 9.07 7.69
C VAL A 188 -16.40 9.97 7.27
N GLU A 189 -16.33 11.24 7.67
CA GLU A 189 -17.31 12.26 7.30
C GLU A 189 -17.00 12.81 5.90
N GLY A 190 -18.00 12.82 5.02
CA GLY A 190 -17.81 13.23 3.62
C GLY A 190 -16.95 12.23 2.84
N VAL A 191 -15.85 12.72 2.28
CA VAL A 191 -14.93 11.95 1.43
C VAL A 191 -13.57 11.81 2.11
N GLY A 192 -12.94 10.65 2.01
CA GLY A 192 -11.68 10.43 2.71
C GLY A 192 -11.20 8.99 2.77
N TRP A 193 -10.39 8.70 3.77
CA TRP A 193 -9.62 7.46 3.91
C TRP A 193 -9.54 7.01 5.36
N ALA A 194 -9.41 5.70 5.58
CA ALA A 194 -8.77 5.16 6.77
C ALA A 194 -7.34 4.75 6.44
N ILE A 195 -6.38 5.14 7.26
CA ILE A 195 -4.95 4.95 6.98
C ILE A 195 -4.26 4.38 8.22
N LEU A 196 -3.60 3.23 8.06
CA LEU A 196 -2.64 2.71 9.02
C LEU A 196 -1.29 3.35 8.73
N VAL A 197 -0.69 3.97 9.73
CA VAL A 197 0.59 4.68 9.60
C VAL A 197 1.62 4.14 10.58
N TRP A 198 2.89 4.19 10.19
CA TRP A 198 4.01 4.17 11.11
C TRP A 198 4.26 5.59 11.61
N ALA A 199 4.31 5.78 12.93
CA ALA A 199 4.65 7.06 13.55
C ALA A 199 6.10 7.00 14.07
N PRO A 200 7.10 7.57 13.35
CA PRO A 200 8.51 7.35 13.69
C PRO A 200 8.96 7.94 15.03
N ARG A 201 8.28 8.98 15.54
CA ARG A 201 8.59 9.57 16.87
C ARG A 201 8.20 8.65 18.01
N SER A 202 6.99 8.13 17.96
CA SER A 202 6.44 7.24 18.98
C SER A 202 6.81 5.77 18.75
N GLN A 203 7.36 5.45 17.58
CA GLN A 203 7.75 4.10 17.15
C GLN A 203 6.62 3.08 17.30
N ARG A 204 5.41 3.49 16.92
CA ARG A 204 4.20 2.65 16.99
C ARG A 204 3.36 2.81 15.73
N LEU A 205 2.35 1.94 15.61
CA LEU A 205 1.33 2.07 14.59
C LEU A 205 0.18 2.94 15.09
N GLU A 206 -0.38 3.75 14.19
CA GLU A 206 -1.58 4.55 14.46
C GLU A 206 -2.58 4.41 13.32
N ILE A 207 -3.87 4.63 13.61
CA ILE A 207 -4.93 4.70 12.61
C ILE A 207 -5.39 6.16 12.52
N LEU A 208 -5.34 6.71 11.31
CA LEU A 208 -5.83 8.06 11.00
C LEU A 208 -7.06 7.99 10.09
N GLN A 209 -7.97 8.95 10.25
CA GLN A 209 -8.99 9.26 9.25
C GLN A 209 -8.53 10.51 8.49
N ALA A 210 -8.25 10.37 7.19
CA ALA A 210 -7.95 11.53 6.36
C ALA A 210 -9.21 12.00 5.65
N GLU A 211 -9.48 13.31 5.70
CA GLU A 211 -10.51 13.93 4.86
C GLU A 211 -9.91 14.38 3.53
N ARG A 212 -10.69 14.25 2.46
CA ARG A 212 -10.22 14.42 1.07
C ARG A 212 -9.03 13.51 0.81
N HIS A 213 -7.83 14.06 0.65
CA HIS A 213 -6.57 13.28 0.60
C HIS A 213 -5.53 13.78 1.61
N GLN A 214 -5.54 15.07 1.93
CA GLN A 214 -4.48 15.76 2.66
C GLN A 214 -4.91 16.34 4.01
N PHE A 215 -6.20 16.32 4.35
CA PHE A 215 -6.70 16.85 5.63
C PHE A 215 -6.71 15.77 6.70
N LEU A 216 -6.62 16.21 7.97
CA LEU A 216 -6.56 15.35 9.16
C LEU A 216 -5.40 14.34 9.15
N SER A 217 -4.29 14.71 8.50
CA SER A 217 -3.03 13.99 8.56
C SER A 217 -2.15 14.52 9.71
N GLN A 218 -1.31 13.64 10.26
CA GLN A 218 -0.17 14.07 11.07
C GLN A 218 1.02 14.28 10.13
N TRP A 219 1.71 15.42 10.23
CA TRP A 219 2.96 15.58 9.51
C TRP A 219 3.98 14.61 10.06
N ASP A 220 4.78 14.00 9.16
CA ASP A 220 5.86 13.07 9.49
C ASP A 220 5.45 11.58 9.68
N VAL A 221 4.17 11.23 9.75
CA VAL A 221 3.81 9.81 9.73
C VAL A 221 3.99 9.19 8.33
N ILE A 222 4.22 7.88 8.27
CA ILE A 222 4.45 7.14 7.02
C ILE A 222 3.28 6.18 6.78
N PRO A 223 2.43 6.42 5.76
CA PRO A 223 1.34 5.51 5.41
C PRO A 223 1.79 4.12 4.96
N LEU A 224 1.17 3.09 5.53
CA LEU A 224 1.47 1.67 5.25
C LEU A 224 0.33 0.96 4.52
N LEU A 225 -0.90 1.19 4.96
CA LEU A 225 -2.12 0.61 4.39
C LEU A 225 -3.19 1.71 4.35
N ALA A 226 -3.84 1.89 3.20
CA ALA A 226 -4.87 2.91 3.02
C ALA A 226 -6.14 2.26 2.43
N LEU A 227 -7.30 2.68 2.92
CA LEU A 227 -8.61 2.30 2.38
C LEU A 227 -9.34 3.56 1.91
N ASP A 228 -9.58 3.64 0.61
CA ASP A 228 -10.38 4.70 0.00
C ASP A 228 -11.86 4.53 0.36
N VAL A 229 -12.46 5.54 0.99
CA VAL A 229 -13.91 5.58 1.25
C VAL A 229 -14.56 6.82 0.64
N TRP A 230 -13.96 7.38 -0.41
CA TRP A 230 -14.67 8.24 -1.35
C TRP A 230 -15.78 7.45 -2.05
N GLU A 231 -16.89 8.10 -2.36
CA GLU A 231 -18.03 7.43 -2.99
C GLU A 231 -17.64 6.77 -4.33
N HIS A 232 -16.73 7.35 -5.12
CA HIS A 232 -16.25 6.74 -6.36
C HIS A 232 -15.65 5.34 -6.17
N ALA A 233 -15.16 5.01 -4.98
CA ALA A 233 -14.50 3.73 -4.70
C ALA A 233 -15.50 2.58 -4.49
N TYR A 234 -16.79 2.88 -4.28
CA TYR A 234 -17.76 1.84 -3.94
C TYR A 234 -19.17 2.04 -4.50
N TYR A 235 -19.57 3.26 -4.86
CA TYR A 235 -20.99 3.58 -5.06
C TYR A 235 -21.63 2.79 -6.19
N LEU A 236 -20.91 2.50 -7.29
CA LEU A 236 -21.44 1.72 -8.41
C LEU A 236 -21.83 0.29 -8.04
N GLN A 237 -21.26 -0.27 -6.96
CA GLN A 237 -21.52 -1.64 -6.52
C GLN A 237 -22.28 -1.74 -5.20
N TYR A 238 -22.01 -0.80 -4.28
CA TYR A 238 -22.53 -0.81 -2.91
C TYR A 238 -23.53 0.30 -2.63
N LEU A 239 -23.75 1.24 -3.57
CA LEU A 239 -24.62 2.40 -3.40
C LEU A 239 -24.27 3.14 -2.10
N ASN A 240 -25.26 3.42 -1.25
CA ASN A 240 -25.08 4.06 0.05
C ASN A 240 -24.55 3.11 1.15
N GLU A 241 -24.33 1.83 0.88
CA GLU A 241 -23.85 0.84 1.86
C GLU A 241 -22.32 0.86 2.04
N LYS A 242 -21.73 2.01 2.40
CA LYS A 242 -20.28 2.15 2.68
C LYS A 242 -19.75 1.08 3.65
N ALA A 243 -20.54 0.74 4.68
CA ALA A 243 -20.15 -0.28 5.64
C ALA A 243 -19.94 -1.67 5.02
N LYS A 244 -20.79 -2.04 4.06
CA LYS A 244 -20.69 -3.31 3.33
C LYS A 244 -19.47 -3.35 2.42
N TYR A 245 -19.14 -2.23 1.78
CA TYR A 245 -17.89 -2.10 1.03
C TYR A 245 -16.67 -2.33 1.92
N VAL A 246 -16.59 -1.66 3.08
CA VAL A 246 -15.48 -1.83 4.04
C VAL A 246 -15.36 -3.28 4.49
N ASP A 247 -16.48 -3.94 4.80
CA ASP A 247 -16.48 -5.35 5.23
C ASP A 247 -16.02 -6.29 4.11
N ARG A 248 -16.33 -5.96 2.85
CA ARG A 248 -15.92 -6.74 1.68
C ARG A 248 -14.47 -6.50 1.28
N TRP A 249 -13.95 -5.27 1.42
CA TRP A 249 -12.57 -4.91 1.10
C TRP A 249 -11.54 -5.78 1.84
N TRP A 250 -11.81 -6.17 3.09
CA TRP A 250 -10.94 -7.09 3.84
C TRP A 250 -10.67 -8.45 3.16
N ASN A 251 -11.47 -8.84 2.16
CA ASN A 251 -11.26 -10.07 1.40
C ASN A 251 -10.18 -9.93 0.32
N VAL A 252 -9.79 -8.70 -0.04
CA VAL A 252 -8.78 -8.43 -1.06
C VAL A 252 -7.51 -7.81 -0.49
N VAL A 253 -7.48 -7.48 0.81
CA VAL A 253 -6.29 -6.94 1.49
C VAL A 253 -5.12 -7.92 1.38
N ASP A 254 -3.98 -7.37 1.00
CA ASP A 254 -2.69 -8.05 0.94
C ASP A 254 -1.66 -7.27 1.78
N TRP A 255 -1.04 -7.96 2.73
CA TRP A 255 -0.11 -7.36 3.68
C TRP A 255 1.33 -7.29 3.19
N ARG A 256 1.66 -7.89 2.03
CA ARG A 256 3.04 -7.90 1.51
C ARG A 256 3.59 -6.49 1.29
N GLU A 257 2.82 -5.62 0.64
CA GLU A 257 3.23 -4.23 0.42
C GLU A 257 3.29 -3.43 1.75
N PRO A 258 2.28 -3.45 2.63
CA PRO A 258 2.39 -2.84 3.97
C PRO A 258 3.61 -3.31 4.77
N GLU A 259 3.95 -4.60 4.73
CA GLU A 259 5.13 -5.18 5.40
C GLU A 259 6.44 -4.66 4.80
N ALA A 260 6.57 -4.65 3.47
CA ALA A 260 7.73 -4.10 2.77
C ALA A 260 7.91 -2.60 3.07
N ARG A 261 6.81 -1.84 3.06
CA ARG A 261 6.80 -0.41 3.45
C ARG A 261 7.23 -0.21 4.89
N LEU A 262 6.74 -1.03 5.81
CA LEU A 262 7.12 -0.95 7.23
C LEU A 262 8.62 -1.16 7.40
N LYS A 263 9.22 -2.15 6.71
CA LYS A 263 10.67 -2.43 6.77
C LYS A 263 11.51 -1.20 6.42
N GLN A 264 11.08 -0.43 5.42
CA GLN A 264 11.72 0.83 5.05
C GLN A 264 11.39 1.96 6.05
N ALA A 265 10.13 2.08 6.45
CA ALA A 265 9.64 3.13 7.37
C ALA A 265 10.33 3.07 8.74
N GLN A 266 10.64 1.88 9.25
CA GLN A 266 11.35 1.71 10.53
C GLN A 266 12.83 2.16 10.50
N GLN A 267 13.39 2.42 9.31
CA GLN A 267 14.71 3.04 9.17
C GLN A 267 14.66 4.54 9.46
N VAL A 268 13.50 5.17 9.29
CA VAL A 268 13.27 6.56 9.66
C VAL A 268 13.14 6.63 11.19
N ARG A 269 14.10 7.28 11.84
CA ARG A 269 14.13 7.46 13.29
C ARG A 269 14.23 8.93 13.64
N TRP A 270 13.26 9.39 14.41
CA TRP A 270 13.27 10.75 14.94
C TRP A 270 13.32 10.74 16.45
N THR A 271 13.87 11.83 16.97
CA THR A 271 13.76 12.13 18.40
C THR A 271 12.27 12.22 18.77
N PRO A 272 11.82 11.55 19.84
CA PRO A 272 10.40 11.50 20.17
C PRO A 272 9.75 12.85 20.55
N PHE A 273 10.55 13.87 20.85
CA PHE A 273 10.12 15.19 21.35
C PHE A 273 10.37 16.30 20.33
#